data_AF-A0A101HTI3-F1
#
_entry.id   AF-A0A101HTI3-F1
#
_cell.length_a   1.000
_cell.length_b   1.000
_cell.length_c   1.000
_cell.angle_alpha   90.00
_cell.angle_beta   90.00
_cell.angle_gamma   90.00
#
_symmetry.space_group_name_H-M   'P 1'
#
loop_
_entity.id
_entity.type
_entity.pdbx_description
1 polymer ?
#
loop_
_entity_poly.entity_id
_entity_poly.type
_entity_poly.pdbx_seq_one_letter_code
_entity_poly.pdbx_strand_id
1 'polypeptide(L)'
;MSLEKKKNKKTKLLAPPFKKKWSVNPLFLAIIIILALLAGGTGGYFYQKNNSPQEVAVLGEEDSSYLAFTGEIYDKIKENYWKKLADEDLTSLYLLAAEKLTSQPQNPKEKNRQALLANLKNILKQIEDEETKEDFIVQLNNLVLNNLEPFGRSHLYSQKEEQELNNMVRNITDQDHYRTLGIDQEANQKEIEKAYQNLNQELSGQDDPETQEKLAQVKKAYEVLKDDEARQIYDLSGVEPTMSYQLINNSIFHIHLKKFSPTTFDELQRVSQKVQGQAGVD
;
A
#
# COMPACT_ATOMS: atom_id res chain seq x y z
N MET A 1 5.74 -41.87 -65.78
CA MET A 1 6.38 -43.04 -66.43
C MET A 1 7.86 -42.99 -66.08
N SER A 2 8.57 -44.01 -65.62
CA SER A 2 8.36 -45.44 -65.45
C SER A 2 9.42 -45.86 -64.42
N LEU A 3 9.05 -46.48 -63.30
CA LEU A 3 9.30 -47.91 -63.06
C LEU A 3 10.57 -48.46 -63.75
N GLU A 4 11.55 -48.89 -62.96
CA GLU A 4 12.12 -50.21 -63.20
C GLU A 4 12.61 -50.92 -61.92
N LYS A 5 11.95 -52.04 -61.65
CA LYS A 5 12.32 -53.09 -60.70
C LYS A 5 13.37 -54.01 -61.32
N LYS A 6 14.23 -54.59 -60.47
CA LYS A 6 14.73 -56.00 -60.43
C LYS A 6 16.19 -55.97 -59.94
N LYS A 7 16.74 -56.92 -59.18
CA LYS A 7 16.30 -58.18 -58.57
C LYS A 7 17.44 -58.60 -57.62
N ASN A 8 17.10 -58.87 -56.37
CA ASN A 8 17.43 -60.08 -55.60
C ASN A 8 18.78 -60.80 -55.86
N LYS A 9 19.66 -60.83 -54.85
CA LYS A 9 20.53 -61.98 -54.58
C LYS A 9 20.83 -62.06 -53.08
N LYS A 10 20.30 -63.11 -52.44
CA LYS A 10 20.57 -63.50 -51.05
C LYS A 10 22.01 -63.98 -50.93
N THR A 11 22.78 -63.42 -50.01
CA THR A 11 24.05 -63.97 -49.53
C THR A 11 23.95 -64.22 -48.03
N LYS A 12 24.10 -65.50 -47.66
CA LYS A 12 24.14 -66.02 -46.28
C LYS A 12 25.32 -65.37 -45.54
N LEU A 13 25.06 -64.69 -44.43
CA LEU A 13 26.09 -64.27 -43.47
C LEU A 13 26.43 -65.46 -42.55
N LEU A 14 27.69 -65.90 -42.60
CA LEU A 14 28.29 -66.83 -41.64
C LEU A 14 28.65 -66.06 -40.35
N ALA A 15 28.18 -66.54 -39.19
CA ALA A 15 28.60 -66.03 -37.89
C ALA A 15 29.85 -66.78 -37.39
N PRO A 16 30.87 -66.11 -36.83
CA PRO A 16 32.01 -66.78 -36.21
C PRO A 16 31.69 -67.21 -34.75
N PRO A 17 32.30 -68.30 -34.23
CA PRO A 17 32.05 -68.77 -32.87
C PRO A 17 33.06 -68.16 -31.90
N PHE A 18 32.59 -67.44 -30.87
CA PHE A 18 33.41 -67.14 -29.67
C PHE A 18 32.54 -67.24 -28.42
N LYS A 19 32.59 -68.38 -27.72
CA LYS A 19 32.11 -68.50 -26.33
C LYS A 19 33.29 -68.30 -25.38
N LYS A 20 33.44 -67.10 -24.81
CA LYS A 20 34.32 -66.85 -23.66
C LYS A 20 33.46 -66.84 -22.40
N LYS A 21 33.48 -67.93 -21.63
CA LYS A 21 32.85 -68.00 -20.30
C LYS A 21 33.66 -67.12 -19.34
N TRP A 22 33.09 -66.03 -18.86
CA TRP A 22 33.62 -65.30 -17.70
C TRP A 22 33.09 -65.96 -16.43
N SER A 23 33.96 -66.56 -15.62
CA SER A 23 33.61 -66.95 -14.25
C SER A 23 33.82 -65.75 -13.34
N VAL A 24 32.74 -65.05 -13.01
CA VAL A 24 32.73 -64.02 -11.98
C VAL A 24 32.80 -64.67 -10.60
N ASN A 25 33.76 -64.25 -9.78
CA ASN A 25 33.98 -64.77 -8.43
C ASN A 25 32.78 -64.36 -7.54
N PRO A 26 32.08 -65.29 -6.85
CA PRO A 26 30.86 -64.98 -6.08
C PRO A 26 31.09 -63.91 -4.99
N LEU A 27 32.32 -63.81 -4.47
CA LEU A 27 32.70 -62.81 -3.47
C LEU A 27 32.73 -61.38 -4.04
N PHE A 28 33.03 -61.22 -5.34
CA PHE A 28 33.04 -59.93 -6.03
C PHE A 28 31.60 -59.44 -6.34
N LEU A 29 30.70 -60.38 -6.67
CA LEU A 29 29.27 -60.08 -6.84
C LEU A 29 28.60 -59.64 -5.54
N ALA A 30 28.94 -60.29 -4.42
CA ALA A 30 28.40 -59.92 -3.11
C ALA A 30 28.78 -58.49 -2.70
N ILE A 31 30.03 -58.06 -2.96
CA ILE A 31 30.50 -56.70 -2.65
C ILE A 31 29.78 -55.65 -3.52
N ILE A 32 29.54 -55.95 -4.81
CA ILE A 32 28.78 -55.06 -5.70
C ILE A 32 27.33 -54.92 -5.23
N ILE A 33 26.70 -56.01 -4.76
CA ILE A 33 25.32 -55.98 -4.24
C ILE A 33 25.25 -55.16 -2.95
N ILE A 34 26.23 -55.30 -2.04
CA ILE A 34 26.28 -54.52 -0.79
C ILE A 34 26.50 -53.02 -1.09
N LEU A 35 27.39 -52.67 -2.03
CA LEU A 35 27.60 -51.29 -2.46
C LEU A 35 26.36 -50.70 -3.16
N ALA A 36 25.65 -51.49 -3.97
CA ALA A 36 24.41 -51.07 -4.61
C ALA A 36 23.27 -50.85 -3.59
N LEU A 37 23.18 -51.66 -2.53
CA LEU A 37 22.21 -51.48 -1.46
C LEU A 37 22.51 -50.27 -0.57
N LEU A 38 23.79 -49.97 -0.29
CA LEU A 38 24.20 -48.78 0.45
C LEU A 38 24.01 -47.48 -0.36
N ALA A 39 24.29 -47.51 -1.67
CA ALA A 39 24.04 -46.39 -2.58
C ALA A 39 22.53 -46.18 -2.84
N GLY A 40 21.75 -47.26 -2.92
CA GLY A 40 20.29 -47.20 -3.06
C GLY A 40 19.59 -46.67 -1.81
N GLY A 41 20.06 -47.04 -0.61
CA GLY A 41 19.51 -46.53 0.65
C GLY A 41 19.82 -45.06 0.89
N THR A 42 21.05 -44.62 0.63
CA THR A 42 21.45 -43.20 0.79
C THR A 42 20.89 -42.31 -0.32
N GLY A 43 20.90 -42.79 -1.57
CA GLY A 43 20.31 -42.10 -2.72
C GLY A 43 18.79 -42.01 -2.65
N GLY A 44 18.11 -43.06 -2.19
CA GLY A 44 16.66 -43.05 -1.93
C GLY A 44 16.26 -42.10 -0.81
N TYR A 45 17.04 -42.06 0.28
CA TYR A 45 16.81 -41.13 1.39
C TYR A 45 17.02 -39.67 0.97
N PHE A 46 18.06 -39.37 0.16
CA PHE A 46 18.29 -38.03 -0.37
C PHE A 46 17.27 -37.63 -1.44
N TYR A 47 16.87 -38.55 -2.33
CA TYR A 47 15.84 -38.31 -3.34
C TYR A 47 14.47 -38.06 -2.69
N GLN A 48 14.11 -38.82 -1.65
CA GLN A 48 12.86 -38.62 -0.93
C GLN A 48 12.86 -37.33 -0.10
N LYS A 49 14.00 -36.91 0.47
CA LYS A 49 14.10 -35.63 1.18
C LYS A 49 14.05 -34.41 0.24
N ASN A 50 14.53 -34.55 -1.00
CA ASN A 50 14.62 -33.45 -1.96
C ASN A 50 13.44 -33.39 -2.96
N ASN A 51 12.66 -34.47 -3.12
CA ASN A 51 11.48 -34.56 -3.98
C ASN A 51 10.19 -34.91 -3.23
N SER A 52 10.12 -34.69 -1.91
CA SER A 52 8.80 -34.60 -1.26
C SER A 52 7.99 -33.55 -2.02
N PRO A 53 6.83 -33.91 -2.61
CA PRO A 53 5.93 -32.92 -3.15
C PRO A 53 5.64 -31.98 -1.98
N GLN A 54 5.99 -30.68 -2.10
CA GLN A 54 5.28 -29.70 -1.32
C GLN A 54 3.81 -29.96 -1.61
N GLU A 55 3.02 -30.29 -0.59
CA GLU A 55 1.57 -30.30 -0.72
C GLU A 55 1.20 -28.90 -1.20
N VAL A 56 1.02 -28.74 -2.51
CA VAL A 56 0.41 -27.54 -3.06
C VAL A 56 -1.03 -27.66 -2.63
N ALA A 57 -1.31 -27.06 -1.48
CA ALA A 57 -2.61 -27.12 -0.86
C ALA A 57 -3.58 -26.49 -1.88
N VAL A 58 -4.35 -27.32 -2.58
CA VAL A 58 -5.41 -26.88 -3.50
C VAL A 58 -6.26 -25.88 -2.72
N LEU A 59 -6.24 -24.63 -3.15
CA LEU A 59 -6.98 -23.55 -2.51
C LEU A 59 -8.47 -23.85 -2.71
N GLY A 60 -9.26 -23.87 -1.64
CA GLY A 60 -10.72 -23.76 -1.79
C GLY A 60 -11.03 -22.38 -2.40
N GLU A 61 -12.10 -22.27 -3.17
CA GLU A 61 -12.44 -21.02 -3.87
C GLU A 61 -12.56 -19.83 -2.90
N GLU A 62 -13.03 -20.05 -1.66
CA GLU A 62 -13.17 -19.01 -0.63
C GLU A 62 -11.85 -18.65 0.08
N ASP A 63 -11.04 -19.64 0.49
CA ASP A 63 -9.65 -19.41 0.98
C ASP A 63 -8.82 -18.62 -0.03
N SER A 64 -9.13 -18.77 -1.32
CA SER A 64 -8.37 -18.17 -2.40
C SER A 64 -8.47 -16.65 -2.43
N SER A 65 -9.60 -16.04 -2.04
CA SER A 65 -9.80 -14.58 -2.16
C SER A 65 -8.95 -13.84 -1.11
N TYR A 66 -9.01 -14.27 0.15
CA TYR A 66 -8.22 -13.71 1.26
C TYR A 66 -6.71 -13.81 1.02
N LEU A 67 -6.27 -14.98 0.57
CA LEU A 67 -4.86 -15.24 0.27
C LEU A 67 -4.42 -14.53 -1.01
N ALA A 68 -5.29 -14.41 -2.02
CA ALA A 68 -5.02 -13.62 -3.21
C ALA A 68 -4.88 -12.14 -2.88
N PHE A 69 -5.78 -11.59 -2.04
CA PHE A 69 -5.73 -10.20 -1.60
C PHE A 69 -4.42 -9.89 -0.87
N THR A 70 -4.06 -10.71 0.11
CA THR A 70 -2.77 -10.57 0.82
C THR A 70 -1.58 -10.73 -0.13
N GLY A 71 -1.64 -11.69 -1.05
CA GLY A 71 -0.62 -11.91 -2.06
C GLY A 71 -0.45 -10.73 -3.02
N GLU A 72 -1.55 -10.10 -3.42
CA GLU A 72 -1.54 -8.90 -4.26
C GLU A 72 -0.91 -7.73 -3.53
N ILE A 73 -1.27 -7.49 -2.27
CA ILE A 73 -0.66 -6.43 -1.45
C ILE A 73 0.84 -6.69 -1.30
N TYR A 74 1.25 -7.92 -1.01
CA TYR A 74 2.66 -8.31 -0.95
C TYR A 74 3.39 -7.93 -2.24
N ASP A 75 2.82 -8.28 -3.40
CA ASP A 75 3.41 -8.01 -4.70
C ASP A 75 3.45 -6.50 -4.99
N LYS A 76 2.40 -5.76 -4.62
CA LYS A 76 2.33 -4.30 -4.75
C LYS A 76 3.35 -3.58 -3.89
N ILE A 77 3.61 -4.07 -2.67
CA ILE A 77 4.70 -3.57 -1.82
C ILE A 77 6.04 -3.81 -2.54
N LYS A 78 6.32 -5.03 -3.00
CA LYS A 78 7.56 -5.35 -3.73
C LYS A 78 7.78 -4.47 -4.97
N GLU A 79 6.71 -4.22 -5.72
CA GLU A 79 6.71 -3.43 -6.95
C GLU A 79 6.92 -1.93 -6.66
N ASN A 80 6.12 -1.35 -5.76
CA ASN A 80 5.96 0.11 -5.65
C ASN A 80 6.64 0.73 -4.44
N TYR A 81 6.98 -0.06 -3.42
CA TYR A 81 7.64 0.47 -2.24
C TYR A 81 9.05 0.97 -2.58
N TRP A 82 9.33 2.20 -2.15
CA TRP A 82 10.54 2.95 -2.51
C TRP A 82 11.82 2.27 -1.98
N LYS A 83 11.76 1.66 -0.79
CA LYS A 83 12.86 0.91 -0.18
C LYS A 83 12.71 -0.57 -0.51
N LYS A 84 13.32 -1.03 -1.60
CA LYS A 84 13.21 -2.43 -2.04
C LYS A 84 13.53 -3.42 -0.90
N LEU A 85 12.55 -4.23 -0.55
CA LEU A 85 12.66 -5.25 0.50
C LEU A 85 13.01 -6.61 -0.12
N ALA A 86 13.85 -7.39 0.56
CA ALA A 86 13.99 -8.81 0.23
C ALA A 86 12.70 -9.55 0.62
N ASP A 87 12.47 -10.71 0.01
CA ASP A 87 11.29 -11.53 0.34
C ASP A 87 11.30 -11.96 1.80
N GLU A 88 12.49 -12.22 2.34
CA GLU A 88 12.68 -12.58 3.75
C GLU A 88 12.23 -11.46 4.70
N ASP A 89 12.58 -10.21 4.40
CA ASP A 89 12.27 -9.06 5.25
C ASP A 89 10.76 -8.79 5.25
N LEU A 90 10.15 -8.73 4.07
CA LEU A 90 8.71 -8.49 3.95
C LEU A 90 7.91 -9.65 4.55
N THR A 91 8.32 -10.89 4.30
CA THR A 91 7.68 -12.06 4.91
C THR A 91 7.80 -12.02 6.44
N SER A 92 8.96 -11.66 6.98
CA SER A 92 9.14 -11.53 8.44
C SER A 92 8.20 -10.48 9.02
N LEU A 93 7.96 -9.36 8.33
CA LEU A 93 7.01 -8.34 8.76
C LEU A 93 5.57 -8.89 8.83
N TYR A 94 5.14 -9.65 7.83
CA TYR A 94 3.84 -10.33 7.83
C TYR A 94 3.73 -11.36 8.97
N LEU A 95 4.78 -12.14 9.22
CA LEU A 95 4.77 -13.14 10.29
C LEU A 95 4.69 -12.51 11.67
N LEU A 96 5.39 -11.39 11.89
CA LEU A 96 5.30 -10.60 13.13
C LEU A 96 3.90 -10.00 13.32
N ALA A 97 3.28 -9.52 12.24
CA ALA A 97 1.90 -9.04 12.28
C ALA A 97 0.91 -10.18 12.62
N ALA A 98 1.08 -11.35 12.00
CA ALA A 98 0.28 -12.53 12.30
C ALA A 98 0.47 -13.01 13.75
N GLU A 99 1.70 -13.05 14.26
CA GLU A 99 1.99 -13.38 15.66
C GLU A 99 1.32 -12.41 16.63
N LYS A 100 1.35 -11.11 16.31
CA LYS A 100 0.67 -10.09 17.12
C LYS A 100 -0.85 -10.30 17.16
N LEU A 101 -1.47 -10.71 16.05
CA LEU A 101 -2.92 -10.91 15.96
C LEU A 101 -3.37 -12.23 16.58
N THR A 102 -2.62 -13.32 16.37
CA THR A 102 -2.99 -14.64 16.90
C THR A 102 -2.47 -14.91 18.31
N SER A 103 -1.53 -14.09 18.79
CA SER A 103 -0.73 -14.36 20.00
C SER A 103 0.01 -15.70 19.96
N GLN A 104 0.25 -16.25 18.76
CA GLN A 104 0.97 -17.50 18.54
C GLN A 104 2.22 -17.28 17.67
N PRO A 105 3.37 -17.85 18.05
CA PRO A 105 4.61 -17.64 17.31
C PRO A 105 4.53 -18.18 15.89
N GLN A 106 4.95 -17.38 14.92
CA GLN A 106 4.93 -17.74 13.49
C GLN A 106 6.34 -18.05 12.98
N ASN A 107 6.68 -19.34 12.87
CA ASN A 107 8.01 -19.79 12.47
C ASN A 107 7.97 -20.79 11.30
N PRO A 108 7.55 -20.37 10.09
CA PRO A 108 7.71 -21.21 8.90
C PRO A 108 9.19 -21.44 8.60
N LYS A 109 9.51 -22.60 8.01
CA LYS A 109 10.89 -22.97 7.64
C LYS A 109 11.49 -22.04 6.58
N GLU A 110 10.65 -21.55 5.69
CA GLU A 110 11.02 -20.65 4.60
C GLU A 110 10.31 -19.31 4.78
N LYS A 111 11.00 -18.22 4.45
CA LYS A 111 10.50 -16.85 4.54
C LYS A 111 10.35 -16.24 3.16
N ASN A 112 9.46 -16.82 2.38
CA ASN A 112 9.09 -16.34 1.05
C ASN A 112 7.56 -16.23 0.93
N ARG A 113 7.11 -15.58 -0.15
CA ARG A 113 5.68 -15.36 -0.41
C ARG A 113 4.85 -16.64 -0.36
N GLN A 114 5.35 -17.74 -0.91
CA GLN A 114 4.60 -19.01 -0.98
C GLN A 114 4.45 -19.64 0.41
N ALA A 115 5.53 -19.66 1.18
CA ALA A 115 5.53 -20.15 2.55
C ALA A 115 4.65 -19.29 3.47
N LEU A 116 4.63 -17.97 3.25
CA LEU A 116 3.71 -17.05 3.94
C LEU A 116 2.26 -17.42 3.66
N LEU A 117 1.86 -17.52 2.38
CA LEU A 117 0.47 -17.83 2.03
C LEU A 117 0.05 -19.21 2.55
N ALA A 118 0.94 -20.20 2.54
CA ALA A 118 0.68 -21.51 3.13
C ALA A 118 0.49 -21.45 4.66
N ASN A 119 1.29 -20.63 5.36
CA ASN A 119 1.13 -20.39 6.79
C ASN A 119 -0.22 -19.71 7.08
N LEU A 120 -0.56 -18.65 6.36
CA LEU A 120 -1.84 -17.94 6.50
C LEU A 120 -3.03 -18.87 6.21
N LYS A 121 -2.94 -19.73 5.20
CA LYS A 121 -3.97 -20.74 4.93
C LYS A 121 -4.24 -21.63 6.15
N ASN A 122 -3.20 -22.01 6.88
CA ASN A 122 -3.35 -22.84 8.09
C ASN A 122 -3.98 -22.06 9.25
N ILE A 123 -3.69 -20.76 9.37
CA ILE A 123 -4.33 -19.88 10.36
C ILE A 123 -5.82 -19.73 10.04
N LEU A 124 -6.16 -19.41 8.79
CA LEU A 124 -7.55 -19.21 8.36
C LEU A 124 -8.42 -20.45 8.56
N LYS A 125 -7.86 -21.66 8.39
CA LYS A 125 -8.57 -22.92 8.68
C LYS A 125 -8.97 -23.10 10.15
N GLN A 126 -8.33 -22.39 11.07
CA GLN A 126 -8.65 -22.45 12.50
C GLN A 126 -9.73 -21.44 12.90
N ILE A 127 -10.10 -20.53 11.99
CA ILE A 127 -11.13 -19.52 12.20
C ILE A 127 -12.41 -20.05 11.55
N GLU A 128 -13.46 -20.24 12.35
CA GLU A 128 -14.72 -20.82 11.87
C GLU A 128 -15.61 -19.77 11.19
N ASP A 129 -15.55 -18.53 11.67
CA ASP A 129 -16.42 -17.43 11.24
C ASP A 129 -15.79 -16.59 10.11
N GLU A 130 -16.55 -16.33 9.04
CA GLU A 130 -16.07 -15.60 7.86
C GLU A 130 -15.81 -14.12 8.14
N GLU A 131 -16.63 -13.47 8.99
CA GLU A 131 -16.41 -12.08 9.40
C GLU A 131 -15.07 -11.94 10.14
N THR A 132 -14.77 -12.89 11.01
CA THR A 132 -13.49 -12.96 11.73
C THR A 132 -12.30 -13.24 10.80
N LYS A 133 -12.48 -14.02 9.72
CA LYS A 133 -11.44 -14.23 8.70
C LYS A 133 -11.14 -12.95 7.93
N GLU A 134 -12.19 -12.23 7.52
CA GLU A 134 -12.06 -10.96 6.83
C GLU A 134 -11.34 -9.93 7.70
N ASP A 135 -11.81 -9.75 8.94
CA ASP A 135 -11.21 -8.83 9.90
C ASP A 135 -9.74 -9.16 10.17
N PHE A 136 -9.41 -10.44 10.37
CA PHE A 136 -8.02 -10.88 10.53
C PHE A 136 -7.14 -10.49 9.33
N ILE A 137 -7.60 -10.71 8.10
CA ILE A 137 -6.83 -10.42 6.88
C ILE A 137 -6.68 -8.92 6.67
N VAL A 138 -7.72 -8.14 6.92
CA VAL A 138 -7.67 -6.67 6.84
C VAL A 138 -6.69 -6.13 7.88
N GLN A 139 -6.80 -6.56 9.15
CA GLN A 139 -5.90 -6.13 10.21
C GLN A 139 -4.46 -6.55 9.96
N LEU A 140 -4.23 -7.77 9.46
CA LEU A 140 -2.89 -8.27 9.12
C LEU A 140 -2.22 -7.36 8.09
N ASN A 141 -2.90 -7.11 6.96
CA ASN A 141 -2.36 -6.28 5.90
C ASN A 141 -2.17 -4.83 6.36
N ASN A 142 -3.12 -4.29 7.14
CA ASN A 142 -3.02 -2.97 7.71
C ASN A 142 -1.85 -2.81 8.68
N LEU A 143 -1.59 -3.79 9.54
CA LEU A 143 -0.42 -3.78 10.41
C LEU A 143 0.88 -3.76 9.61
N VAL A 144 0.97 -4.57 8.56
CA VAL A 144 2.16 -4.57 7.69
C VAL A 144 2.35 -3.21 7.02
N LEU A 145 1.32 -2.68 6.35
CA LEU A 145 1.38 -1.41 5.66
C LEU A 145 1.76 -0.26 6.61
N ASN A 146 1.15 -0.21 7.80
CA ASN A 146 1.45 0.82 8.80
C ASN A 146 2.90 0.75 9.31
N ASN A 147 3.52 -0.43 9.27
CA ASN A 147 4.90 -0.63 9.73
C ASN A 147 5.93 -0.57 8.59
N LEU A 148 5.53 -0.24 7.36
CA LEU A 148 6.47 0.12 6.30
C LEU A 148 7.02 1.52 6.55
N GLU A 149 8.32 1.71 6.37
CA GLU A 149 8.97 3.00 6.51
C GLU A 149 8.67 3.92 5.32
N PRO A 150 8.40 5.21 5.53
CA PRO A 150 8.16 5.85 6.83
C PRO A 150 6.83 5.40 7.45
N PHE A 151 6.88 5.04 8.73
CA PHE A 151 5.79 4.43 9.47
C PHE A 151 4.50 5.26 9.44
N GLY A 152 3.35 4.59 9.43
CA GLY A 152 2.01 5.18 9.50
C GLY A 152 1.54 5.88 8.23
N ARG A 153 2.28 5.77 7.11
CA ARG A 153 1.88 6.40 5.84
C ARG A 153 1.07 5.51 4.92
N SER A 154 1.24 4.19 5.01
CA SER A 154 0.54 3.24 4.15
C SER A 154 -0.50 2.51 4.99
N HIS A 155 -1.74 2.47 4.51
CA HIS A 155 -2.85 1.76 5.13
C HIS A 155 -3.85 1.38 4.04
N LEU A 156 -4.75 0.44 4.33
CA LEU A 156 -5.92 0.21 3.48
C LEU A 156 -6.96 1.28 3.78
N TYR A 157 -7.40 2.00 2.77
CA TYR A 157 -8.43 3.02 2.91
C TYR A 157 -9.76 2.45 2.43
N SER A 158 -10.81 2.62 3.25
CA SER A 158 -12.17 2.57 2.74
C SER A 158 -12.42 3.75 1.80
N GLN A 159 -13.46 3.66 0.96
CA GLN A 159 -13.84 4.77 0.07
C GLN A 159 -14.08 6.08 0.82
N LYS A 160 -14.63 5.99 2.04
CA LYS A 160 -14.88 7.14 2.90
C LYS A 160 -13.57 7.76 3.37
N GLU A 161 -12.64 6.95 3.88
CA GLU A 161 -11.35 7.43 4.36
C GLU A 161 -10.48 7.98 3.22
N GLU A 162 -10.56 7.38 2.03
CA GLU A 162 -9.90 7.90 0.83
C GLU A 162 -10.42 9.29 0.47
N GLN A 163 -11.74 9.49 0.51
CA GLN A 163 -12.34 10.79 0.27
C GLN A 163 -11.96 11.82 1.35
N GLU A 164 -11.97 11.42 2.63
CA GLU A 164 -11.53 12.26 3.74
C GLU A 164 -10.06 12.66 3.61
N LEU A 165 -9.19 11.72 3.24
CA LEU A 165 -7.78 12.00 2.97
C LEU A 165 -7.62 12.93 1.77
N ASN A 166 -8.36 12.69 0.69
CA ASN A 166 -8.35 13.57 -0.49
C ASN A 166 -8.75 15.00 -0.12
N ASN A 167 -9.82 15.16 0.64
CA ASN A 167 -10.29 16.45 1.13
C ASN A 167 -9.25 17.10 2.03
N MET A 168 -8.65 16.36 2.97
CA MET A 168 -7.60 16.85 3.86
C MET A 168 -6.37 17.35 3.07
N VAL A 169 -5.91 16.57 2.09
CA VAL A 169 -4.75 16.91 1.24
C VAL A 169 -5.06 18.13 0.39
N ARG A 170 -6.25 18.21 -0.20
CA ARG A 170 -6.68 19.35 -1.03
C ARG A 170 -7.10 20.57 -0.23
N ASN A 171 -7.10 20.46 1.10
CA ASN A 171 -7.57 21.50 2.01
C ASN A 171 -9.03 21.92 1.78
N ILE A 172 -9.88 20.94 1.45
CA ILE A 172 -11.32 21.12 1.31
C ILE A 172 -11.95 21.10 2.71
N THR A 173 -12.80 22.08 3.00
CA THR A 173 -13.57 22.18 4.24
C THR A 173 -15.04 21.86 3.96
N ASP A 174 -15.71 21.29 4.96
CA ASP A 174 -17.17 21.15 5.01
C ASP A 174 -17.83 22.31 5.78
N GLN A 175 -17.04 23.24 6.31
CA GLN A 175 -17.53 24.40 7.06
C GLN A 175 -18.18 25.43 6.13
N ASP A 176 -19.35 25.90 6.54
CA ASP A 176 -20.07 27.00 5.90
C ASP A 176 -19.68 28.34 6.55
N HIS A 177 -18.73 29.03 5.91
CA HIS A 177 -18.20 30.30 6.42
C HIS A 177 -19.21 31.44 6.36
N TYR A 178 -20.18 31.39 5.44
CA TYR A 178 -21.24 32.39 5.35
C TYR A 178 -22.17 32.27 6.55
N ARG A 179 -22.56 31.04 6.87
CA ARG A 179 -23.34 30.74 8.07
C ARG A 179 -22.58 31.09 9.35
N THR A 180 -21.27 30.86 9.41
CA THR A 180 -20.44 31.29 10.56
C THR A 180 -20.48 32.80 10.77
N LEU A 181 -20.51 33.59 9.70
CA LEU A 181 -20.65 35.05 9.78
C LEU A 181 -22.12 35.52 9.86
N GLY A 182 -23.09 34.62 9.74
CA GLY A 182 -24.52 34.95 9.75
C GLY A 182 -24.98 35.76 8.54
N ILE A 183 -24.37 35.53 7.37
CA ILE A 183 -24.66 36.24 6.12
C ILE A 183 -25.05 35.26 5.00
N ASP A 184 -25.63 35.79 3.93
CA ASP A 184 -25.96 35.03 2.73
C ASP A 184 -24.74 34.79 1.84
N GLN A 185 -24.74 33.73 1.03
CA GLN A 185 -23.69 33.45 0.05
C GLN A 185 -23.58 34.56 -1.02
N GLU A 186 -24.67 35.29 -1.30
CA GLU A 186 -24.70 36.44 -2.21
C GLU A 186 -24.18 37.74 -1.57
N ALA A 187 -23.79 37.72 -0.29
CA ALA A 187 -23.32 38.91 0.42
C ALA A 187 -22.11 39.55 -0.27
N ASN A 188 -22.12 40.88 -0.36
CA ASN A 188 -21.00 41.63 -0.92
C ASN A 188 -19.87 41.83 0.10
N GLN A 189 -18.71 42.29 -0.36
CA GLN A 189 -17.52 42.45 0.47
C GLN A 189 -17.72 43.37 1.70
N LYS A 190 -18.59 44.40 1.58
CA LYS A 190 -18.89 45.30 2.70
C LYS A 190 -19.75 44.62 3.77
N GLU A 191 -20.65 43.74 3.36
CA GLU A 191 -21.49 42.97 4.27
C GLU A 191 -20.66 41.94 5.02
N ILE A 192 -19.74 41.26 4.34
CA ILE A 192 -18.76 40.34 4.95
C ILE A 192 -17.93 41.07 6.01
N GLU A 193 -17.34 42.21 5.68
CA GLU A 193 -16.52 42.99 6.61
C GLU A 193 -17.33 43.50 7.81
N LYS A 194 -18.54 44.01 7.57
CA LYS A 194 -19.42 44.49 8.64
C LYS A 194 -19.83 43.38 9.59
N ALA A 195 -20.20 42.20 9.06
CA ALA A 195 -20.58 41.05 9.87
C ALA A 195 -19.41 40.59 10.75
N TYR A 196 -18.21 40.48 10.18
CA TYR A 196 -17.00 40.17 10.92
C TYR A 196 -16.71 41.19 12.04
N GLN A 197 -16.76 42.49 11.74
CA GLN A 197 -16.49 43.53 12.73
C GLN A 197 -17.45 43.47 13.92
N ASN A 198 -18.75 43.29 13.66
CA ASN A 198 -19.77 43.17 14.69
C ASN A 198 -19.52 41.95 15.60
N LEU A 199 -19.33 40.78 15.01
CA LEU A 199 -19.08 39.54 15.75
C LEU A 199 -17.75 39.59 16.51
N ASN A 200 -16.69 40.13 15.91
CA ASN A 200 -15.41 40.28 16.56
C ASN A 200 -15.52 41.22 17.78
N GLN A 201 -16.27 42.32 17.69
CA GLN A 201 -16.48 43.23 18.81
C GLN A 201 -17.30 42.60 19.95
N GLU A 202 -18.33 41.82 19.61
CA GLU A 202 -19.16 41.10 20.58
C GLU A 202 -18.37 40.05 21.36
N LEU A 203 -17.49 39.32 20.67
CA LEU A 203 -16.75 38.19 21.23
C LEU A 203 -15.41 38.59 21.90
N SER A 204 -14.71 39.64 21.41
CA SER A 204 -13.35 39.99 21.89
C SER A 204 -13.27 40.42 23.36
N GLY A 205 -14.40 40.76 23.99
CA GLY A 205 -14.45 41.16 25.40
C GLY A 205 -14.69 40.02 26.39
N GLN A 206 -14.86 38.79 25.91
CA GLN A 206 -15.23 37.63 26.72
C GLN A 206 -14.06 36.65 26.80
N ASP A 207 -13.71 36.22 28.01
CA ASP A 207 -12.52 35.40 28.29
C ASP A 207 -12.90 33.97 28.71
N ASP A 208 -13.90 33.39 28.04
CA ASP A 208 -14.29 32.00 28.21
C ASP A 208 -13.85 31.15 26.99
N PRO A 209 -13.53 29.86 27.19
CA PRO A 209 -13.02 29.01 26.11
C PRO A 209 -13.98 28.88 24.91
N GLU A 210 -15.30 28.89 25.14
CA GLU A 210 -16.29 28.72 24.08
C GLU A 210 -16.34 29.96 23.18
N THR A 211 -16.28 31.16 23.77
CA THR A 211 -16.21 32.41 23.01
C THR A 211 -14.89 32.54 22.25
N GLN A 212 -13.77 32.10 22.83
CA GLN A 212 -12.48 32.09 22.11
C GLN A 212 -12.52 31.15 20.89
N GLU A 213 -13.16 29.98 21.01
CA GLU A 213 -13.36 29.07 19.89
C GLU A 213 -14.25 29.70 18.80
N LYS A 214 -15.39 30.29 19.18
CA LYS A 214 -16.27 31.01 18.23
C LYS A 214 -15.55 32.17 17.55
N LEU A 215 -14.76 32.94 18.29
CA LEU A 215 -13.97 34.04 17.73
C LEU A 215 -12.94 33.54 16.72
N ALA A 216 -12.29 32.40 17.00
CA ALA A 216 -11.38 31.77 16.05
C ALA A 216 -12.10 31.33 14.76
N GLN A 217 -13.30 30.75 14.88
CA GLN A 217 -14.13 30.38 13.73
C GLN A 217 -14.56 31.61 12.91
N VAL A 218 -15.00 32.69 13.56
CA VAL A 218 -15.37 33.96 12.91
C VAL A 218 -14.18 34.58 12.18
N LYS A 219 -13.01 34.61 12.80
CA LYS A 219 -11.77 35.09 12.15
C LYS A 219 -11.41 34.23 10.95
N LYS A 220 -11.48 32.91 11.07
CA LYS A 220 -11.22 31.98 9.97
C LYS A 220 -12.17 32.19 8.80
N ALA A 221 -13.48 32.29 9.07
CA ALA A 221 -14.50 32.54 8.06
C ALA A 221 -14.26 33.85 7.32
N TYR A 222 -13.97 34.94 8.05
CA TYR A 222 -13.62 36.22 7.44
C TYR A 222 -12.34 36.12 6.59
N GLU A 223 -11.31 35.43 7.06
CA GLU A 223 -10.07 35.26 6.28
C GLU A 223 -10.26 34.51 4.97
N VAL A 224 -11.19 33.54 4.92
CA VAL A 224 -11.54 32.81 3.70
C VAL A 224 -12.33 33.69 2.74
N LEU A 225 -13.30 34.46 3.27
CA LEU A 225 -14.25 35.20 2.46
C LEU A 225 -13.80 36.62 2.07
N LYS A 226 -12.79 37.20 2.74
CA LYS A 226 -12.40 38.61 2.54
C LYS A 226 -11.68 38.92 1.21
N ASP A 227 -11.13 37.89 0.56
CA ASP A 227 -10.36 38.02 -0.67
C ASP A 227 -11.17 37.41 -1.80
N ASP A 228 -11.60 38.23 -2.77
CA ASP A 228 -12.55 37.79 -3.83
C ASP A 228 -12.09 36.53 -4.56
N GLU A 229 -10.80 36.44 -4.91
CA GLU A 229 -10.24 35.28 -5.60
C GLU A 229 -10.20 34.04 -4.70
N ALA A 230 -9.85 34.20 -3.42
CA ALA A 230 -9.87 33.11 -2.44
C ALA A 230 -11.30 32.62 -2.17
N ARG A 231 -12.25 33.55 -2.03
CA ARG A 231 -13.67 33.29 -1.88
C ARG A 231 -14.20 32.52 -3.08
N GLN A 232 -13.84 32.91 -4.30
CA GLN A 232 -14.24 32.18 -5.51
C GLN A 232 -13.73 30.74 -5.52
N ILE A 233 -12.48 30.50 -5.09
CA ILE A 233 -11.92 29.15 -4.97
C ILE A 233 -12.70 28.33 -3.94
N TYR A 234 -13.01 28.93 -2.78
CA TYR A 234 -13.83 28.32 -1.74
C TYR A 234 -15.24 28.00 -2.24
N ASP A 235 -15.91 28.93 -2.92
CA ASP A 235 -17.28 28.73 -3.45
C ASP A 235 -17.35 27.59 -4.47
N LEU A 236 -16.33 27.45 -5.33
CA LEU A 236 -16.31 26.45 -6.39
C LEU A 236 -15.94 25.05 -5.89
N SER A 237 -15.11 24.96 -4.86
CA SER A 237 -14.42 23.69 -4.52
C SER A 237 -14.33 23.38 -3.02
N GLY A 238 -14.76 24.28 -2.15
CA GLY A 238 -14.59 24.21 -0.71
C GLY A 238 -13.14 24.33 -0.24
N VAL A 239 -12.18 24.64 -1.13
CA VAL A 239 -10.77 24.75 -0.79
C VAL A 239 -10.51 26.03 0.01
N GLU A 240 -10.00 25.88 1.22
CA GLU A 240 -9.63 27.02 2.06
C GLU A 240 -8.23 27.56 1.70
N PRO A 241 -8.00 28.87 1.90
CA PRO A 241 -6.67 29.47 1.84
C PRO A 241 -5.71 28.81 2.84
N THR A 242 -4.53 28.48 2.36
CA THR A 242 -3.45 27.86 3.14
C THR A 242 -2.57 28.89 3.83
N MET A 243 -2.70 30.17 3.48
CA MET A 243 -1.95 31.26 4.09
C MET A 243 -2.81 32.48 4.41
N SER A 244 -2.31 33.31 5.30
CA SER A 244 -2.75 34.70 5.43
C SER A 244 -1.61 35.63 5.10
N TYR A 245 -1.96 36.81 4.58
CA TYR A 245 -0.97 37.77 4.12
C TYR A 245 -1.39 39.20 4.44
N GLN A 246 -0.40 40.06 4.63
CA GLN A 246 -0.61 41.49 4.86
C GLN A 246 0.61 42.30 4.41
N LEU A 247 0.36 43.48 3.84
CA LEU A 247 1.37 44.50 3.64
C LEU A 247 1.50 45.31 4.92
N ILE A 248 2.62 45.19 5.62
CA ILE A 248 2.90 45.99 6.82
C ILE A 248 3.25 47.43 6.41
N ASN A 249 4.00 47.56 5.31
CA ASN A 249 4.26 48.80 4.59
C ASN A 249 4.64 48.44 3.13
N ASN A 250 4.93 49.45 2.30
CA ASN A 250 5.24 49.27 0.88
C ASN A 250 6.48 48.40 0.59
N SER A 251 7.28 48.07 1.60
CA SER A 251 8.49 47.25 1.48
C SER A 251 8.45 45.95 2.27
N ILE A 252 7.44 45.74 3.11
CA ILE A 252 7.33 44.56 3.97
C ILE A 252 6.03 43.83 3.69
N PHE A 253 6.16 42.71 2.99
CA PHE A 253 5.11 41.76 2.73
C PHE A 253 5.23 40.57 3.69
N HIS A 254 4.26 40.43 4.60
CA HIS A 254 4.23 39.37 5.59
C HIS A 254 3.29 38.26 5.14
N ILE A 255 3.81 37.03 5.13
CA ILE A 255 3.06 35.80 4.84
C ILE A 255 3.11 34.89 6.07
N HIS A 256 1.95 34.37 6.45
CA HIS A 256 1.81 33.35 7.46
C HIS A 256 1.20 32.09 6.84
N LEU A 257 2.00 31.03 6.72
CA LEU A 257 1.54 29.73 6.24
C LEU A 257 0.82 29.00 7.37
N LYS A 258 -0.50 28.79 7.22
CA LYS A 258 -1.32 28.04 8.20
C LYS A 258 -1.19 26.54 7.99
N LYS A 259 -1.11 26.14 6.72
CA LYS A 259 -0.99 24.75 6.27
C LYS A 259 -0.18 24.70 4.98
N PHE A 260 0.40 23.55 4.70
CA PHE A 260 1.01 23.28 3.40
C PHE A 260 0.18 22.23 2.67
N SER A 261 -0.30 22.56 1.47
CA SER A 261 -1.09 21.69 0.59
C SER A 261 -0.61 21.86 -0.85
N PRO A 262 -1.08 21.02 -1.80
CA PRO A 262 -0.79 21.21 -3.22
C PRO A 262 -1.20 22.60 -3.76
N THR A 263 -2.21 23.25 -3.16
CA THR A 263 -2.69 24.58 -3.59
C THR A 263 -1.88 25.74 -3.00
N THR A 264 -0.99 25.49 -2.03
CA THR A 264 -0.19 26.53 -1.36
C THR A 264 0.71 27.28 -2.33
N PHE A 265 1.29 26.60 -3.31
CA PHE A 265 2.16 27.26 -4.29
C PHE A 265 1.40 28.20 -5.23
N ASP A 266 0.26 27.73 -5.74
CA ASP A 266 -0.61 28.53 -6.62
C ASP A 266 -1.14 29.77 -5.88
N GLU A 267 -1.53 29.59 -4.60
CA GLU A 267 -1.94 30.68 -3.74
C GLU A 267 -0.80 31.67 -3.49
N LEU A 268 0.42 31.19 -3.21
CA LEU A 268 1.59 32.06 -3.01
C LEU A 268 1.86 32.91 -4.25
N GLN A 269 1.80 32.31 -5.44
CA GLN A 269 2.01 33.00 -6.70
C GLN A 269 0.96 34.08 -6.91
N ARG A 270 -0.32 33.73 -6.73
CA ARG A 270 -1.47 34.63 -6.86
C ARG A 270 -1.36 35.83 -5.92
N VAL A 271 -1.12 35.57 -4.64
CA VAL A 271 -0.97 36.62 -3.62
C VAL A 271 0.22 37.54 -3.93
N SER A 272 1.36 36.97 -4.35
CA SER A 272 2.56 37.75 -4.69
C SER A 272 2.30 38.69 -5.86
N GLN A 273 1.60 38.24 -6.91
CA GLN A 273 1.22 39.07 -8.06
C GLN A 273 0.27 40.19 -7.67
N LYS A 274 -0.73 39.89 -6.84
CA LYS A 274 -1.69 40.88 -6.32
C LYS A 274 -0.98 42.00 -5.55
N VAL A 275 -0.05 41.63 -4.69
CA VAL A 275 0.72 42.58 -3.88
C VAL A 275 1.64 43.46 -4.73
N GLN A 276 2.31 42.88 -5.74
CA GLN A 276 3.10 43.66 -6.70
C GLN A 276 2.26 44.73 -7.41
N GLY A 277 1.05 44.38 -7.85
CA GLY A 277 0.14 45.32 -8.50
C GLY A 277 -0.39 46.44 -7.58
N GLN A 278 -0.47 46.20 -6.27
CA GLN A 278 -0.91 47.19 -5.28
C GLN A 278 0.22 48.11 -4.79
N ALA A 279 1.45 47.62 -4.78
CA ALA A 279 2.58 48.36 -4.21
C ALA A 279 3.07 49.52 -5.10
N GLY A 280 2.61 49.64 -6.35
CA GLY A 280 3.06 50.70 -7.27
C GLY A 280 4.58 50.72 -7.43
N VAL A 281 5.20 49.54 -7.43
CA VAL A 281 6.65 49.39 -7.59
C VAL A 281 6.90 49.08 -9.07
N ASP A 282 7.35 50.09 -9.80
CA ASP A 282 8.09 49.94 -11.06
C ASP A 282 9.40 49.16 -10.84
#